data_AF-A0A349UM49-F1
#
_entry.id   AF-A0A349UM49-F1
#
_cell.length_a   1.000
_cell.length_b   1.000
_cell.length_c   1.000
_cell.angle_alpha   90.00
_cell.angle_beta   90.00
_cell.angle_gamma   90.00
#
_symmetry.space_group_name_H-M   'P 1'
#
loop_
_entity.id
_entity.type
_entity.pdbx_description
1 polymer ?
#
loop_
_entity_poly.entity_id
_entity_poly.type
_entity_poly.pdbx_seq_one_letter_code
_entity_poly.pdbx_strand_id
1 'polypeptide(L)'
;PDGPQPHELARTLSLTYCTYNLLALACLAQLGKGLGFDLWRHETPDGRSILRALHWMLPFYAGTAPWTGKQLRPFDFAASALVLQLAWQGTGEATLDALAAKNARFPWHRLTFSKAAMAARTPPAGG
;
A
#
# COMPACT_ATOMS: atom_id res chain seq x y z
N PRO A 1 -6.56 -8.16 -15.85
CA PRO A 1 -7.08 -6.79 -15.65
C PRO A 1 -7.42 -6.48 -14.18
N ASP A 2 -8.30 -7.20 -13.51
CA ASP A 2 -9.15 -6.69 -12.42
C ASP A 2 -8.51 -6.42 -11.04
N GLY A 3 -7.19 -6.63 -10.89
CA GLY A 3 -6.44 -6.35 -9.66
C GLY A 3 -6.03 -7.57 -8.80
N PRO A 4 -6.77 -8.70 -8.75
CA PRO A 4 -6.33 -9.90 -8.05
C PRO A 4 -4.93 -10.38 -8.47
N GLN A 5 -4.23 -11.01 -7.53
CA GLN A 5 -2.90 -11.58 -7.73
C GLN A 5 -2.99 -13.12 -7.63
N PRO A 6 -3.23 -13.85 -8.73
CA PRO A 6 -3.63 -15.27 -8.66
C PRO A 6 -2.62 -16.17 -7.95
N HIS A 7 -1.33 -15.94 -8.18
CA HIS A 7 -0.26 -16.71 -7.54
C HIS A 7 -0.20 -16.48 -6.02
N GLU A 8 -0.43 -15.24 -5.58
CA GLU A 8 -0.45 -14.90 -4.15
C GLU A 8 -1.73 -15.38 -3.46
N LEU A 9 -2.86 -15.37 -4.18
CA LEU A 9 -4.14 -15.89 -3.71
C LEU A 9 -4.11 -17.39 -3.43
N ALA A 10 -3.25 -18.14 -4.12
CA ALA A 10 -3.07 -19.58 -3.90
C ALA A 10 -2.27 -19.91 -2.62
N ARG A 11 -1.63 -18.92 -1.99
CA ARG A 11 -0.75 -19.13 -0.82
C ARG A 11 -1.53 -19.36 0.47
N THR A 12 -0.85 -19.87 1.49
CA THR A 12 -1.44 -20.17 2.81
C THR A 12 -1.66 -18.92 3.69
N LEU A 13 -1.01 -17.81 3.34
CA LEU A 13 -1.15 -16.49 3.95
C LEU A 13 -1.46 -15.46 2.85
N SER A 14 -2.51 -15.69 2.07
CA SER A 14 -2.72 -15.01 0.80
C SER A 14 -2.87 -13.50 0.93
N LEU A 15 -3.51 -12.99 1.99
CA LEU A 15 -3.59 -11.54 2.24
C LEU A 15 -2.19 -10.96 2.50
N THR A 16 -1.37 -11.66 3.29
CA THR A 16 0.03 -11.29 3.54
C THR A 16 0.83 -11.26 2.24
N TYR A 17 0.74 -12.30 1.41
CA TYR A 17 1.50 -12.39 0.16
C TYR A 17 1.08 -11.32 -0.85
N CYS A 18 -0.23 -11.08 -1.04
CA CYS A 18 -0.74 -10.00 -1.89
C CYS A 18 -0.21 -8.63 -1.44
N THR A 19 -0.15 -8.39 -0.12
CA THR A 19 0.35 -7.13 0.46
C THR A 19 1.86 -6.97 0.22
N TYR A 20 2.65 -8.03 0.43
CA TYR A 20 4.10 -7.97 0.26
C TYR A 20 4.52 -7.83 -1.20
N ASN A 21 3.81 -8.49 -2.13
CA ASN A 21 4.05 -8.28 -3.54
C ASN A 21 3.72 -6.84 -3.96
N LEU A 22 2.60 -6.29 -3.47
CA LEU A 22 2.29 -4.86 -3.66
C LEU A 22 3.34 -3.92 -3.06
N LEU A 23 3.90 -4.26 -1.90
CA LEU A 23 4.98 -3.48 -1.29
C LEU A 23 6.23 -3.45 -2.18
N ALA A 24 6.64 -4.59 -2.74
CA ALA A 24 7.75 -4.64 -3.68
C ALA A 24 7.50 -3.77 -4.93
N LEU A 25 6.30 -3.86 -5.50
CA LEU A 25 5.87 -3.06 -6.65
C LEU A 25 5.79 -1.56 -6.32
N ALA A 26 5.30 -1.20 -5.14
CA ALA A 26 5.23 0.18 -4.67
C ALA A 26 6.62 0.80 -4.51
N CYS A 27 7.57 0.05 -3.94
CA CYS A 27 8.98 0.46 -3.87
C CYS A 27 9.57 0.66 -5.26
N LEU A 28 9.34 -0.27 -6.19
CA LEU A 28 9.79 -0.15 -7.58
C LEU A 28 9.21 1.09 -8.26
N ALA A 29 7.92 1.36 -8.07
CA ALA A 29 7.27 2.53 -8.63
C ALA A 29 7.81 3.84 -8.07
N GLN A 30 8.13 3.86 -6.77
CA GLN A 30 8.75 5.02 -6.12
C GLN A 30 10.17 5.28 -6.65
N LEU A 31 10.97 4.22 -6.87
CA LEU A 31 12.30 4.32 -7.47
C LEU A 31 12.22 4.79 -8.93
N GLY A 32 11.30 4.20 -9.71
CA GLY A 32 11.06 4.56 -11.10
C GLY A 32 10.74 6.05 -11.29
N LYS A 33 9.95 6.63 -10.38
CA LYS A 33 9.61 8.06 -10.41
C LYS A 33 10.85 8.96 -10.33
N GLY A 34 11.85 8.59 -9.54
CA GLY A 34 13.14 9.30 -9.46
C GLY A 34 13.96 9.23 -10.74
N LEU A 35 13.69 8.24 -11.60
CA LEU A 35 14.32 8.04 -12.90
C LEU A 35 13.44 8.53 -14.07
N GLY A 36 12.31 9.18 -13.79
CA GLY A 36 11.37 9.69 -14.80
C GLY A 36 10.36 8.65 -15.32
N PHE A 37 10.32 7.44 -14.76
CA PHE A 37 9.32 6.41 -15.11
C PHE A 37 8.13 6.45 -14.16
N ASP A 38 6.94 6.77 -14.66
CA ASP A 38 5.70 6.74 -13.87
C ASP A 38 5.06 5.35 -13.92
N LEU A 39 5.56 4.45 -13.07
CA LEU A 39 4.98 3.10 -12.93
C LEU A 39 3.66 3.10 -12.14
N TRP A 40 3.33 4.17 -11.40
CA TRP A 40 2.05 4.28 -10.72
C TRP A 40 0.91 4.41 -11.73
N ARG A 41 1.11 5.21 -12.78
CA ARG A 41 0.14 5.41 -13.87
C ARG A 41 0.34 4.48 -15.06
N HIS A 42 1.33 3.59 -15.01
CA HIS A 42 1.57 2.62 -16.07
C HIS A 42 0.47 1.56 -16.11
N GLU A 43 0.01 1.27 -17.32
CA GLU A 43 -0.99 0.26 -17.59
C GLU A 43 -0.55 -0.62 -18.77
N THR A 44 -0.68 -1.95 -18.61
CA THR A 44 -0.45 -2.91 -19.71
C THR A 44 -1.61 -2.90 -20.71
N PRO A 45 -1.43 -3.36 -21.96
CA PRO A 45 -2.50 -3.33 -22.97
C PRO A 45 -3.78 -4.06 -22.58
N ASP A 46 -3.71 -5.12 -21.74
CA ASP A 46 -4.87 -5.85 -21.23
C ASP A 46 -5.36 -5.31 -19.88
N GLY A 47 -4.98 -4.08 -19.57
CA GLY A 47 -5.44 -3.32 -18.43
C GLY A 47 -4.54 -3.43 -17.22
N ARG A 48 -3.79 -4.49 -16.93
CA ARG A 48 -3.10 -4.68 -15.61
C ARG A 48 -2.22 -3.48 -15.17
N SER A 49 -2.30 -3.09 -13.89
CA SER A 49 -1.56 -1.98 -13.29
C SER A 49 -1.38 -2.17 -11.77
N ILE A 50 -0.37 -1.50 -11.18
CA ILE A 50 -0.11 -1.54 -9.72
C ILE A 50 -1.30 -0.94 -8.95
N LEU A 51 -1.85 0.19 -9.44
CA LEU A 51 -2.97 0.84 -8.79
C LEU A 51 -4.23 -0.01 -8.78
N ARG A 52 -4.52 -0.75 -9.84
CA ARG A 52 -5.72 -1.61 -9.82
C ARG A 52 -5.57 -2.78 -8.85
N ALA A 53 -4.36 -3.33 -8.71
CA ALA A 53 -4.09 -4.33 -7.67
C ALA A 53 -4.21 -3.73 -6.26
N LEU A 54 -3.74 -2.49 -6.04
CA LEU A 54 -3.92 -1.79 -4.78
C LEU A 54 -5.39 -1.49 -4.47
N HIS A 55 -6.13 -0.95 -5.43
CA HIS A 55 -7.55 -0.61 -5.31
C HIS A 55 -8.39 -1.85 -4.99
N TRP A 56 -8.08 -2.99 -5.59
CA TRP A 56 -8.70 -4.26 -5.24
C TRP A 56 -8.45 -4.66 -3.77
N MET A 57 -7.32 -4.26 -3.19
CA MET A 57 -6.98 -4.56 -1.79
C MET A 57 -7.60 -3.59 -0.77
N LEU A 58 -8.01 -2.38 -1.20
CA LEU A 58 -8.46 -1.32 -0.28
C LEU A 58 -9.61 -1.75 0.64
N PRO A 59 -10.66 -2.45 0.19
CA PRO A 59 -11.76 -2.85 1.08
C PRO A 59 -11.30 -3.74 2.23
N PHE A 60 -10.31 -4.61 1.99
CA PHE A 60 -9.76 -5.50 3.00
C PHE A 60 -8.86 -4.74 4.00
N TYR A 61 -8.05 -3.80 3.49
CA TYR A 61 -7.25 -2.91 4.35
C TYR A 61 -8.12 -1.97 5.18
N ALA A 62 -9.27 -1.53 4.66
CA ALA A 62 -10.22 -0.68 5.36
C ALA A 62 -11.07 -1.44 6.38
N GLY A 63 -11.15 -2.77 6.28
CA GLY A 63 -12.06 -3.61 7.06
C GLY A 63 -13.52 -3.49 6.63
N THR A 64 -13.79 -2.97 5.44
CA THR A 64 -15.14 -2.86 4.88
C THR A 64 -15.58 -4.11 4.11
N ALA A 65 -14.64 -5.00 3.80
CA ALA A 65 -14.91 -6.34 3.26
C ALA A 65 -14.09 -7.39 4.02
N PRO A 66 -14.67 -8.58 4.30
CA PRO A 66 -13.93 -9.68 4.91
C PRO A 66 -12.98 -10.33 3.89
N TRP A 67 -11.83 -10.83 4.37
CA TRP A 67 -10.97 -11.68 3.55
C TRP A 67 -11.48 -13.11 3.56
N THR A 68 -11.79 -13.66 2.38
CA THR A 68 -12.30 -15.04 2.22
C THR A 68 -11.23 -16.05 1.80
N GLY A 69 -10.01 -15.58 1.50
CA GLY A 69 -8.87 -16.43 1.14
C GLY A 69 -8.17 -17.07 2.34
N LYS A 70 -7.21 -17.96 2.06
CA LYS A 70 -6.41 -18.63 3.10
C LYS A 70 -5.54 -17.64 3.87
N GLN A 71 -5.73 -17.55 5.19
CA GLN A 71 -4.92 -16.71 6.07
C GLN A 71 -4.70 -17.43 7.40
N LEU A 72 -3.79 -18.41 7.42
CA LEU A 72 -3.53 -19.28 8.59
C LEU A 72 -2.99 -18.57 9.84
N ARG A 73 -2.51 -17.32 9.69
CA ARG A 73 -2.02 -16.46 10.78
C ARG A 73 -2.63 -15.08 10.65
N PRO A 74 -2.84 -14.33 11.75
CA PRO A 74 -3.35 -12.96 11.70
C PRO A 74 -2.54 -12.08 10.73
N PHE A 75 -3.23 -11.20 10.01
CA PHE A 75 -2.59 -10.25 9.10
C PHE A 75 -2.04 -9.05 9.89
N ASP A 76 -0.82 -8.64 9.60
CA ASP A 76 -0.22 -7.42 10.15
C ASP A 76 -0.56 -6.22 9.25
N PHE A 77 -1.49 -5.38 9.71
CA PHE A 77 -1.91 -4.19 8.99
C PHE A 77 -0.80 -3.15 8.80
N ALA A 78 0.28 -3.20 9.59
CA ALA A 78 1.40 -2.29 9.43
C ALA A 78 2.06 -2.38 8.05
N ALA A 79 2.08 -3.58 7.45
CA ALA A 79 2.59 -3.78 6.10
C ALA A 79 1.74 -3.04 5.06
N SER A 80 0.41 -3.03 5.22
CA SER A 80 -0.49 -2.28 4.33
C SER A 80 -0.29 -0.77 4.43
N ALA A 81 0.01 -0.25 5.63
CA ALA A 81 0.24 1.18 5.84
C ALA A 81 1.41 1.72 4.99
N LEU A 82 2.49 0.94 4.88
CA LEU A 82 3.65 1.33 4.05
C LEU A 82 3.31 1.35 2.55
N VAL A 83 2.57 0.35 2.06
CA VAL A 83 2.08 0.31 0.67
C VAL A 83 1.23 1.54 0.36
N LEU A 84 0.26 1.84 1.22
CA LEU A 84 -0.65 2.98 1.08
C LEU A 84 0.10 4.31 1.12
N GLN A 85 1.09 4.45 1.99
CA GLN A 85 1.90 5.65 2.08
C GLN A 85 2.75 5.88 0.82
N LEU A 86 3.39 4.84 0.28
CA LEU A 86 4.14 4.93 -0.97
C LEU A 86 3.21 5.28 -2.14
N ALA A 87 2.03 4.66 -2.20
CA ALA A 87 1.03 4.94 -3.24
C ALA A 87 0.50 6.38 -3.15
N TRP A 88 0.23 6.89 -1.95
CA TRP A 88 -0.12 8.30 -1.75
C TRP A 88 0.98 9.25 -2.25
N GLN A 89 2.25 9.01 -1.91
CA GLN A 89 3.38 9.81 -2.40
C GLN A 89 3.55 9.71 -3.92
N GLY A 90 3.23 8.55 -4.49
CA GLY A 90 3.25 8.29 -5.93
C GLY A 90 2.17 9.07 -6.68
N THR A 91 0.94 9.07 -6.16
CA THR A 91 -0.28 9.46 -6.89
C THR A 91 -0.92 10.77 -6.45
N GLY A 92 -0.78 11.15 -5.18
CA GLY A 92 -1.52 12.24 -4.54
C GLY A 92 -2.93 11.88 -4.08
N GLU A 93 -3.36 10.62 -4.14
CA GLU A 93 -4.71 10.20 -3.76
C GLU A 93 -4.92 10.28 -2.22
N ALA A 94 -5.63 11.30 -1.74
CA ALA A 94 -5.73 11.63 -0.31
C ALA A 94 -6.38 10.54 0.56
N THR A 95 -7.29 9.76 -0.01
CA THR A 95 -7.94 8.60 0.64
C THR A 95 -6.92 7.56 1.11
N LEU A 96 -5.80 7.40 0.39
CA LEU A 96 -4.74 6.46 0.73
C LEU A 96 -3.96 6.90 1.97
N ASP A 97 -3.75 8.21 2.18
CA ASP A 97 -3.05 8.71 3.37
C ASP A 97 -3.85 8.48 4.65
N ALA A 98 -5.16 8.73 4.60
CA ALA A 98 -6.05 8.49 5.73
C ALA A 98 -6.06 7.00 6.12
N LEU A 99 -6.12 6.11 5.13
CA LEU A 99 -6.08 4.67 5.40
C LEU A 99 -4.69 4.21 5.86
N ALA A 100 -3.61 4.80 5.35
CA ALA A 100 -2.26 4.53 5.83
C ALA A 100 -2.09 4.91 7.31
N ALA A 101 -2.67 6.05 7.73
CA ALA A 101 -2.65 6.47 9.14
C ALA A 101 -3.39 5.48 10.03
N LYS A 102 -4.57 5.01 9.61
CA LYS A 102 -5.38 4.02 10.33
C LYS A 102 -4.64 2.70 10.55
N ASN A 103 -3.88 2.24 9.54
CA ASN A 103 -3.25 0.93 9.55
C ASN A 103 -1.82 0.92 10.12
N ALA A 104 -1.24 2.08 10.45
CA ALA A 104 0.11 2.17 10.98
C ALA A 104 0.19 1.65 12.42
N ARG A 105 1.15 0.74 12.70
CA ARG A 105 1.42 0.24 14.08
C ARG A 105 1.81 1.38 15.04
N PHE A 106 2.51 2.38 14.51
CA PHE A 106 2.84 3.63 15.18
C PHE A 106 2.70 4.77 14.17
N PRO A 107 1.67 5.63 14.26
CA PRO A 107 1.43 6.69 13.26
C PRO A 107 2.55 7.74 13.16
N TRP A 108 3.46 7.76 14.13
CA TRP A 108 4.68 8.58 14.18
C TRP A 108 5.93 7.91 13.56
N HIS A 109 5.98 6.58 13.37
CA HIS A 109 7.10 5.87 12.73
C HIS A 109 6.89 5.68 11.21
N ARG A 110 6.36 6.70 10.54
CA ARG A 110 6.25 6.70 9.08
C ARG A 110 7.65 6.79 8.46
N LEU A 111 8.05 5.82 7.64
CA LEU A 111 9.20 5.95 6.75
C LEU A 111 8.88 7.03 5.73
N THR A 112 9.32 8.26 5.99
CA THR A 112 8.96 9.43 5.20
C THR A 112 10.20 9.96 4.49
N PHE A 113 10.25 9.83 3.17
CA PHE A 113 11.35 10.37 2.34
C PHE A 113 11.08 11.81 1.85
N SER A 114 9.98 12.44 2.27
CA SER A 114 9.57 13.78 1.81
C SER A 114 9.71 14.84 2.92
N LYS A 115 10.48 15.90 2.60
CA LYS A 115 10.78 17.03 3.49
C LYS A 115 9.54 17.83 3.92
N ALA A 116 8.57 18.00 3.01
CA ALA A 116 7.35 18.79 3.26
C ALA A 116 6.40 18.12 4.28
N ALA A 117 6.33 16.79 4.25
CA ALA A 117 5.50 16.04 5.20
C ALA A 117 6.08 16.01 6.62
N MET A 118 7.40 16.21 6.77
CA MET A 118 8.05 16.33 8.08
C MET A 118 7.80 17.70 8.73
N ALA A 119 7.81 18.78 7.94
CA ALA A 119 7.64 20.15 8.45
C ALA A 119 6.26 20.41 9.06
N ALA A 120 5.24 19.65 8.65
CA ALA A 120 3.85 19.84 9.10
C ALA A 120 3.49 19.06 10.37
N ARG A 121 4.41 18.31 11.00
CA ARG A 121 4.11 17.44 12.14
C ARG A 121 4.79 17.92 13.41
N THR A 122 4.02 18.46 14.33
CA THR A 122 4.45 18.62 15.72
C THR A 122 4.39 17.24 16.40
N PRO A 123 5.49 16.73 16.97
CA PRO A 123 5.44 15.50 17.76
C PRO A 123 4.52 15.71 18.98
N PRO A 124 3.73 14.70 19.41
CA PRO A 124 3.00 14.81 20.67
C PRO A 124 4.00 14.97 21.82
N ALA A 125 3.70 15.90 22.74
CA ALA A 125 4.47 16.05 23.96
C ALA A 125 4.50 14.71 24.71
N GLY A 126 5.71 14.29 25.08
CA GLY A 126 6.00 12.92 25.52
C GLY A 126 5.16 12.41 26.68
N GLY A 127 5.01 11.08 26.72
CA GLY A 127 4.58 10.29 27.86
C GLY A 127 5.61 9.21 28.13
#